data_AF-A0A9N9TCU2-F1
#
_entry.id   AF-A0A9N9TCU2-F1
#
_cell.length_a   1.000
_cell.length_b   1.000
_cell.length_c   1.000
_cell.angle_alpha   90.00
_cell.angle_beta   90.00
_cell.angle_gamma   90.00
#
_symmetry.space_group_name_H-M   'P 1'
#
loop_
_entity.id
_entity.type
_entity.pdbx_description
1 polymer ?
#
loop_
_entity_poly.entity_id
_entity_poly.type
_entity_poly.pdbx_seq_one_letter_code
_entity_poly.pdbx_strand_id
1 'polypeptide(L)'
;MNKLQENRDISPQEFVDQLLNEGSMIPCDNTNESFNQQGDAVPPYFDKRLFKIGQKLYQKHMYAMDVMHCFGVMLLYSIKSAFDVAISAAGPDATVYDLFIRQMNTNKNLQLFYDADFEPGSREWKAITKTKLRHNAVSKGSIKQGFNALTQKEMVLGQWFIAGFNLVRGEMAGIHNVSEEEWLGFHHYWRVIGFLIGIEERFNVCSVPIDTTRKISEILLAQVFNPEMTKRTPEYLMVTKITGYCWAPILPDLEAKSAANYTFNLTKPKNGSKFPQPNFMEMNWFSRMYYYYFMFVLLYLLKWDFFRAVRNFIHRANFYLIKNFPIVPRIQCEISQYLHFDKNAEKRYGLN
;
A
#
# COMPACT_ATOMS: atom_id res chain seq x y z
N MET A 1 4.67 36.36 -11.06
CA MET A 1 3.70 35.66 -10.17
C MET A 1 3.77 34.17 -10.45
N ASN A 2 4.40 33.40 -9.57
CA ASN A 2 3.90 32.10 -9.08
C ASN A 2 4.89 31.53 -8.05
N LYS A 3 4.72 32.00 -6.80
CA LYS A 3 5.11 31.27 -5.60
C LYS A 3 4.13 30.11 -5.43
N LEU A 4 4.29 29.02 -6.18
CA LEU A 4 3.44 27.85 -6.01
C LEU A 4 3.99 26.97 -4.87
N GLN A 5 3.56 27.32 -3.66
CA GLN A 5 3.33 26.43 -2.51
C GLN A 5 4.52 25.58 -2.02
N GLU A 6 5.60 26.23 -1.63
CA GLU A 6 6.66 25.59 -0.81
C GLU A 6 6.43 25.70 0.71
N ASN A 7 5.32 26.28 1.17
CA ASN A 7 4.91 26.22 2.57
C ASN A 7 3.38 26.35 2.64
N ARG A 8 2.67 25.23 2.66
CA ARG A 8 1.37 25.24 3.34
C ARG A 8 1.67 25.18 4.82
N ASP A 9 1.56 26.32 5.47
CA ASP A 9 1.55 26.42 6.93
C ASP A 9 0.19 25.90 7.43
N ILE A 10 -0.01 24.60 7.26
CA ILE A 10 -1.19 23.86 7.73
C ILE A 10 -0.72 22.94 8.85
N SER A 11 -1.40 22.94 9.98
CA SER A 11 -1.07 22.02 11.05
C SER A 11 -1.37 20.57 10.61
N PRO A 12 -0.64 19.57 11.14
CA PRO A 12 -0.92 18.17 10.83
C PRO A 12 -2.37 17.74 11.08
N GLN A 13 -3.02 18.28 12.12
CA GLN A 13 -4.41 17.95 12.43
C GLN A 13 -5.37 18.61 11.42
N GLU A 14 -5.18 19.89 11.10
CA GLU A 14 -6.01 20.56 10.09
C GLU A 14 -5.92 19.87 8.72
N PHE A 15 -4.74 19.37 8.35
CA PHE A 15 -4.59 18.58 7.12
C PHE A 15 -5.44 17.30 7.17
N VAL A 16 -5.40 16.57 8.29
CA VAL A 16 -6.21 15.35 8.46
C VAL A 16 -7.69 15.67 8.45
N ASP A 17 -8.12 16.72 9.14
CA ASP A 17 -9.52 17.14 9.17
C ASP A 17 -10.01 17.54 7.77
N GLN A 18 -9.20 18.31 7.04
CA GLN A 18 -9.49 18.67 5.64
C GLN A 18 -9.58 17.42 4.76
N LEU A 19 -8.66 16.46 4.89
CA LEU A 19 -8.68 15.22 4.13
C LEU A 19 -9.93 14.37 4.42
N LEU A 20 -10.27 14.19 5.69
CA LEU A 20 -11.38 13.34 6.11
C LEU A 20 -12.75 13.98 5.85
N ASN A 21 -12.85 15.31 5.93
CA ASN A 21 -14.12 16.02 5.72
C ASN A 21 -14.31 16.43 4.27
N GLU A 22 -13.43 17.27 3.69
CA GLU A 22 -13.58 17.73 2.31
C GLU A 22 -13.18 16.64 1.31
N GLY A 23 -12.05 15.97 1.55
CA GLY A 23 -11.52 14.95 0.64
C GLY A 23 -12.45 13.75 0.48
N SER A 24 -13.31 13.47 1.46
CA SER A 24 -14.32 12.39 1.40
C SER A 24 -15.56 12.74 0.57
N MET A 25 -15.73 14.01 0.19
CA MET A 25 -16.87 14.47 -0.60
C MET A 25 -16.50 14.72 -2.06
N ILE A 26 -15.21 14.65 -2.41
CA ILE A 26 -14.70 14.97 -3.75
C ILE A 26 -14.32 13.68 -4.48
N PRO A 27 -15.05 13.29 -5.54
CA PRO A 27 -14.70 12.14 -6.37
C PRO A 27 -13.33 12.29 -7.05
N CYS A 28 -12.62 11.19 -7.23
CA CYS A 28 -11.30 11.17 -7.88
C CYS A 28 -11.39 11.52 -9.37
N ASP A 29 -12.51 11.20 -10.03
CA ASP A 29 -12.72 11.37 -11.46
C ASP A 29 -13.05 12.82 -11.87
N ASN A 30 -13.43 13.68 -10.92
CA ASN A 30 -13.57 15.12 -11.15
C ASN A 30 -12.22 15.83 -11.35
N THR A 31 -11.09 15.18 -11.01
CA THR A 31 -9.74 15.69 -11.30
C THR A 31 -9.25 15.35 -12.71
N ASN A 32 -10.11 14.76 -13.55
CA ASN A 32 -9.74 14.43 -14.92
C ASN A 32 -9.40 15.68 -15.74
N GLU A 33 -10.07 16.81 -15.53
CA GLU A 33 -9.83 18.02 -16.32
C GLU A 33 -8.43 18.61 -16.10
N SER A 34 -7.94 18.68 -14.85
CA SER A 34 -6.61 19.26 -14.58
C SER A 34 -5.48 18.49 -15.25
N PHE A 35 -5.57 17.16 -15.31
CA PHE A 35 -4.57 16.32 -15.99
C PHE A 35 -4.79 16.23 -17.50
N ASN A 36 -6.04 16.13 -17.95
CA ASN A 36 -6.35 16.14 -19.39
C ASN A 36 -5.93 17.46 -20.04
N GLN A 37 -5.92 18.56 -19.27
CA GLN A 37 -5.36 19.85 -19.68
C GLN A 37 -3.82 19.90 -19.57
N GLN A 38 -3.20 19.12 -18.69
CA GLN A 38 -1.74 19.09 -18.49
C GLN A 38 -1.01 18.10 -19.42
N GLY A 39 -1.71 17.14 -20.03
CA GLY A 39 -1.12 16.20 -20.98
C GLY A 39 0.02 15.37 -20.37
N ASP A 40 1.16 15.31 -21.06
CA ASP A 40 2.37 14.63 -20.60
C ASP A 40 3.25 15.47 -19.64
N ALA A 41 2.69 16.51 -19.00
CA ALA A 41 3.44 17.39 -18.13
C ALA A 41 3.67 16.81 -16.72
N VAL A 42 4.88 16.99 -16.22
CA VAL A 42 5.26 16.75 -14.82
C VAL A 42 4.86 17.96 -13.96
N PRO A 43 4.65 17.80 -12.63
CA PRO A 43 4.35 18.94 -11.78
C PRO A 43 5.49 19.97 -11.79
N PRO A 44 5.20 21.27 -11.57
CA PRO A 44 6.19 22.35 -11.64
C PRO A 44 7.32 22.21 -10.60
N TYR A 45 7.09 21.45 -9.53
CA TYR A 45 8.07 21.15 -8.49
C TYR A 45 8.90 19.88 -8.77
N PHE A 46 8.79 19.26 -9.94
CA PHE A 46 9.49 18.02 -10.26
C PHE A 46 11.02 18.18 -10.24
N ASP A 47 11.67 17.62 -9.22
CA ASP A 47 13.11 17.40 -9.16
C ASP A 47 13.46 15.97 -9.62
N LYS A 48 14.11 15.86 -10.80
CA LYS A 48 14.55 14.58 -11.39
C LYS A 48 15.55 13.82 -10.52
N ARG A 49 16.42 14.53 -9.79
CA ARG A 49 17.45 13.95 -8.93
C ARG A 49 16.80 13.30 -7.71
N LEU A 50 15.94 14.02 -7.00
CA LEU A 50 15.19 13.48 -5.86
C LEU A 50 14.30 12.31 -6.28
N PHE A 51 13.64 12.42 -7.45
CA PHE A 51 12.81 11.34 -7.98
C PHE A 51 13.62 10.05 -8.19
N LYS A 52 14.82 10.16 -8.79
CA LYS A 52 15.73 9.02 -8.97
C LYS A 52 16.28 8.46 -7.65
N ILE A 53 16.49 9.31 -6.65
CA ILE A 53 16.87 8.87 -5.29
C ILE A 53 15.73 8.03 -4.67
N GLY A 54 14.47 8.47 -4.80
CA GLY A 54 13.31 7.71 -4.34
C GLY A 54 13.19 6.33 -5.00
N GLN A 55 13.41 6.26 -6.32
CA GLN A 55 13.46 4.97 -7.04
C GLN A 55 14.58 4.07 -6.51
N LYS A 56 15.80 4.60 -6.32
CA LYS A 56 16.93 3.84 -5.78
C LYS A 56 16.69 3.35 -4.36
N LEU A 57 16.01 4.13 -3.52
CA LEU A 57 15.65 3.68 -2.17
C LEU A 57 14.76 2.44 -2.21
N TYR A 58 13.75 2.43 -3.08
CA TYR A 58 12.93 1.24 -3.29
C TYR A 58 13.77 0.05 -3.76
N GLN A 59 14.65 0.23 -4.74
CA GLN A 59 15.52 -0.87 -5.20
C GLN A 59 16.43 -1.43 -4.09
N LYS A 60 16.93 -0.55 -3.20
CA LYS A 60 17.76 -0.91 -2.03
C LYS A 60 16.99 -1.68 -0.96
N HIS A 61 15.70 -1.40 -0.77
CA HIS A 61 14.84 -1.99 0.27
C HIS A 61 13.62 -2.75 -0.28
N MET A 62 13.68 -3.24 -1.52
CA MET A 62 12.54 -3.77 -2.26
C MET A 62 11.70 -4.79 -1.47
N TYR A 63 12.36 -5.79 -0.87
CA TYR A 63 11.67 -6.78 -0.04
C TYR A 63 10.94 -6.15 1.15
N ALA A 64 11.60 -5.26 1.89
CA ALA A 64 11.04 -4.61 3.08
C ALA A 64 9.88 -3.66 2.72
N MET A 65 10.00 -2.94 1.60
CA MET A 65 8.94 -2.07 1.11
C MET A 65 7.73 -2.87 0.61
N ASP A 66 7.92 -4.00 -0.07
CA ASP A 66 6.81 -4.85 -0.49
C ASP A 66 6.14 -5.58 0.70
N VAL A 67 6.89 -5.89 1.77
CA VAL A 67 6.30 -6.30 3.06
C VAL A 67 5.41 -5.18 3.63
N MET A 68 5.88 -3.92 3.61
CA MET A 68 5.09 -2.77 4.03
C MET A 68 3.86 -2.53 3.16
N HIS A 69 3.94 -2.79 1.85
CA HIS A 69 2.79 -2.72 0.96
C HIS A 69 1.73 -3.76 1.34
N CYS A 70 2.14 -4.99 1.68
CA CYS A 70 1.23 -6.02 2.19
C CYS A 70 0.51 -5.55 3.46
N PHE A 71 1.25 -5.02 4.44
CA PHE A 71 0.67 -4.48 5.68
C PHE A 71 -0.23 -3.28 5.40
N GLY A 72 0.18 -2.37 4.53
CA GLY A 72 -0.58 -1.20 4.14
C GLY A 72 -1.90 -1.53 3.47
N VAL A 73 -1.95 -2.57 2.64
CA VAL A 73 -3.21 -3.09 2.06
C VAL A 73 -4.13 -3.66 3.14
N MET A 74 -3.58 -4.41 4.12
CA MET A 74 -4.36 -4.90 5.26
C MET A 74 -4.92 -3.74 6.10
N LEU A 75 -4.21 -2.62 6.22
CA LEU A 75 -4.72 -1.40 6.84
C LEU A 75 -5.81 -0.74 6.00
N LEU A 76 -5.60 -0.59 4.70
CA LEU A 76 -6.57 0.06 3.83
C LEU A 76 -7.92 -0.67 3.84
N TYR A 77 -7.89 -2.00 3.83
CA TYR A 77 -9.12 -2.81 3.86
C TYR A 77 -9.82 -2.85 5.22
N SER A 78 -9.23 -2.31 6.30
CA SER A 78 -9.99 -2.10 7.54
C SER A 78 -11.00 -0.98 7.39
N ILE A 79 -10.79 -0.07 6.43
CA ILE A 79 -11.68 1.05 6.16
C ILE A 79 -12.78 0.59 5.21
N LYS A 80 -14.02 0.49 5.72
CA LYS A 80 -15.15 -0.05 4.96
C LYS A 80 -15.36 0.61 3.59
N SER A 81 -15.25 1.93 3.49
CA SER A 81 -15.41 2.64 2.21
C SER A 81 -14.35 2.26 1.17
N ALA A 82 -13.08 2.21 1.57
CA ALA A 82 -11.99 1.77 0.69
C ALA A 82 -12.16 0.30 0.30
N PHE A 83 -12.63 -0.51 1.25
CA PHE A 83 -12.92 -1.92 1.04
C PHE A 83 -14.05 -2.16 0.02
N ASP A 84 -15.20 -1.49 0.18
CA ASP A 84 -16.35 -1.58 -0.71
C ASP A 84 -15.96 -1.24 -2.17
N VAL A 85 -15.16 -0.18 -2.35
CA VAL A 85 -14.64 0.21 -3.68
C VAL A 85 -13.68 -0.83 -4.25
N ALA A 86 -12.83 -1.44 -3.41
CA ALA A 86 -11.92 -2.49 -3.85
C ALA A 86 -12.64 -3.77 -4.31
N ILE A 87 -13.75 -4.12 -3.65
CA ILE A 87 -14.58 -5.28 -4.01
C ILE A 87 -15.44 -5.00 -5.24
N SER A 88 -15.99 -3.79 -5.38
CA SER A 88 -16.75 -3.43 -6.58
C SER A 88 -15.91 -3.52 -7.85
N ALA A 89 -14.59 -3.30 -7.74
CA ALA A 89 -13.61 -3.52 -8.82
C ALA A 89 -13.42 -4.99 -9.21
N ALA A 90 -13.64 -5.93 -8.28
CA ALA A 90 -13.57 -7.36 -8.53
C ALA A 90 -14.89 -7.90 -9.10
N GLY A 91 -16.01 -7.29 -8.71
CA GLY A 91 -17.36 -7.67 -9.11
C GLY A 91 -18.06 -8.56 -8.07
N PRO A 92 -19.40 -8.65 -8.13
CA PRO A 92 -20.22 -9.33 -7.12
C PRO A 92 -20.00 -10.86 -7.07
N ASP A 93 -19.51 -11.45 -8.17
CA ASP A 93 -19.26 -12.89 -8.27
C ASP A 93 -17.76 -13.23 -8.16
N ALA A 94 -16.93 -12.29 -7.69
CA ALA A 94 -15.48 -12.50 -7.60
C ALA A 94 -15.13 -13.63 -6.62
N THR A 95 -14.27 -14.53 -7.09
CA THR A 95 -13.68 -15.60 -6.29
C THR A 95 -12.44 -15.10 -5.54
N VAL A 96 -11.97 -15.90 -4.57
CA VAL A 96 -10.68 -15.67 -3.91
C VAL A 96 -9.53 -15.63 -4.94
N TYR A 97 -9.62 -16.40 -6.03
CA TYR A 97 -8.64 -16.40 -7.11
C TYR A 97 -8.67 -15.08 -7.91
N ASP A 98 -9.84 -14.49 -8.14
CA ASP A 98 -9.95 -13.19 -8.83
C ASP A 98 -9.33 -12.06 -7.99
N LEU A 99 -9.60 -12.07 -6.68
CA LEU A 99 -8.97 -11.15 -5.73
C LEU A 99 -7.45 -11.32 -5.72
N PHE A 100 -6.97 -12.56 -5.76
CA PHE A 100 -5.56 -12.91 -5.84
C PHE A 100 -4.90 -12.35 -7.11
N ILE A 101 -5.47 -12.61 -8.28
CA ILE A 101 -4.96 -12.10 -9.57
C ILE A 101 -4.95 -10.58 -9.59
N ARG A 102 -6.00 -9.94 -9.05
CA ARG A 102 -6.07 -8.48 -8.91
C ARG A 102 -4.91 -7.93 -8.07
N GLN A 103 -4.67 -8.49 -6.89
CA GLN A 103 -3.58 -8.07 -5.99
C GLN A 103 -2.21 -8.26 -6.64
N MET A 104 -1.97 -9.39 -7.29
CA MET A 104 -0.73 -9.62 -8.03
C MET A 104 -0.54 -8.61 -9.17
N ASN A 105 -1.59 -8.28 -9.91
CA ASN A 105 -1.53 -7.30 -10.98
C ASN A 105 -1.28 -5.88 -10.46
N THR A 106 -1.83 -5.52 -9.30
CA THR A 106 -1.52 -4.26 -8.62
C THR A 106 -0.04 -4.21 -8.24
N ASN A 107 0.50 -5.27 -7.63
CA ASN A 107 1.92 -5.33 -7.25
C ASN A 107 2.86 -5.27 -8.45
N LYS A 108 2.59 -6.05 -9.51
CA LYS A 108 3.34 -6.00 -10.77
C LYS A 108 3.34 -4.59 -11.37
N ASN A 109 2.21 -3.87 -11.27
CA ASN A 109 2.10 -2.51 -11.78
C ASN A 109 2.85 -1.51 -10.89
N LEU A 110 2.81 -1.67 -9.56
CA LEU A 110 3.54 -0.82 -8.63
C LEU A 110 5.06 -0.95 -8.79
N GLN A 111 5.57 -2.15 -9.05
CA GLN A 111 7.00 -2.35 -9.35
C GLN A 111 7.46 -1.58 -10.59
N LEU A 112 6.62 -1.49 -11.62
CA LEU A 112 6.93 -0.71 -12.81
C LEU A 112 7.10 0.79 -12.51
N PHE A 113 6.57 1.28 -11.38
CA PHE A 113 6.79 2.67 -10.99
C PHE A 113 8.27 2.88 -10.61
N TYR A 114 8.93 1.87 -10.04
CA TYR A 114 10.30 2.00 -9.54
C TYR A 114 11.40 1.48 -10.48
N ASP A 115 11.01 0.71 -11.51
CA ASP A 115 11.94 -0.09 -12.33
C ASP A 115 12.32 0.56 -13.68
N ALA A 116 11.70 1.67 -14.08
CA ALA A 116 11.91 2.28 -15.39
C ALA A 116 12.36 3.74 -15.29
N ASP A 117 12.80 4.29 -16.42
CA ASP A 117 13.08 5.71 -16.53
C ASP A 117 11.77 6.50 -16.64
N PHE A 118 11.66 7.55 -15.84
CA PHE A 118 10.50 8.41 -15.80
C PHE A 118 10.58 9.48 -16.89
N GLU A 119 10.03 9.15 -18.04
CA GLU A 119 9.86 10.06 -19.18
C GLU A 119 8.48 9.83 -19.83
N PRO A 120 7.85 10.84 -20.45
CA PRO A 120 6.64 10.65 -21.22
C PRO A 120 6.74 9.46 -22.19
N GLY A 121 5.75 8.56 -22.15
CA GLY A 121 5.71 7.35 -22.98
C GLY A 121 6.56 6.16 -22.50
N SER A 122 7.38 6.34 -21.46
CA SER A 122 8.12 5.25 -20.80
C SER A 122 7.20 4.18 -20.21
N ARG A 123 7.79 3.05 -19.79
CA ARG A 123 7.03 1.97 -19.13
C ARG A 123 6.42 2.41 -17.79
N GLU A 124 7.17 3.19 -17.02
CA GLU A 124 6.72 3.77 -15.76
C GLU A 124 5.55 4.73 -16.00
N TRP A 125 5.71 5.68 -16.93
CA TRP A 125 4.64 6.63 -17.29
C TRP A 125 3.36 5.91 -17.68
N LYS A 126 3.45 4.92 -18.57
CA LYS A 126 2.30 4.09 -18.98
C LYS A 126 1.67 3.34 -17.81
N ALA A 127 2.47 2.83 -16.86
CA ALA A 127 1.96 2.14 -15.68
C ALA A 127 1.19 3.10 -14.75
N ILE A 128 1.71 4.32 -14.56
CA ILE A 128 1.08 5.37 -13.74
C ILE A 128 -0.22 5.84 -14.38
N THR A 129 -0.21 6.16 -15.68
CA THR A 129 -1.41 6.53 -16.44
C THR A 129 -2.46 5.43 -16.38
N LYS A 130 -2.04 4.16 -16.53
CA LYS A 130 -2.94 3.00 -16.40
C LYS A 130 -3.58 2.89 -15.02
N THR A 131 -2.83 3.16 -13.95
CA THR A 131 -3.37 3.18 -12.58
C THR A 131 -4.47 4.22 -12.45
N LYS A 132 -4.24 5.44 -12.92
CA LYS A 132 -5.25 6.50 -12.92
C LYS A 132 -6.52 6.10 -13.67
N LEU A 133 -6.37 5.60 -14.90
CA LEU A 133 -7.50 5.16 -15.72
C LEU A 133 -8.30 4.04 -15.02
N ARG A 134 -7.61 3.13 -14.33
CA ARG A 134 -8.25 2.09 -13.53
C ARG A 134 -9.01 2.67 -12.33
N HIS A 135 -8.44 3.60 -11.59
CA HIS A 135 -9.13 4.25 -10.47
C HIS A 135 -10.40 4.96 -10.93
N ASN A 136 -10.35 5.68 -12.06
CA ASN A 136 -11.54 6.29 -12.66
C ASN A 136 -12.59 5.26 -13.10
N ALA A 137 -12.15 4.16 -13.73
CA ALA A 137 -13.05 3.10 -14.16
C ALA A 137 -13.71 2.41 -12.96
N VAL A 138 -12.95 2.16 -11.90
CA VAL A 138 -13.44 1.59 -10.63
C VAL A 138 -14.41 2.55 -9.97
N SER A 139 -14.11 3.85 -9.88
CA SER A 139 -15.04 4.85 -9.32
C SER A 139 -16.40 4.80 -10.03
N LYS A 140 -16.41 4.86 -11.37
CA LYS A 140 -17.63 4.78 -12.18
C LYS A 140 -18.34 3.42 -12.05
N GLY A 141 -17.59 2.33 -11.97
CA GLY A 141 -18.12 0.98 -11.76
C GLY A 141 -18.75 0.79 -10.39
N SER A 142 -18.14 1.36 -9.36
CA SER A 142 -18.60 1.36 -7.96
C SER A 142 -19.96 2.05 -7.85
N ILE A 143 -20.10 3.24 -8.44
CA ILE A 143 -21.38 3.98 -8.50
C ILE A 143 -22.48 3.15 -9.17
N LYS A 144 -22.16 2.49 -10.30
CA LYS A 144 -23.14 1.64 -11.02
C LYS A 144 -23.61 0.44 -10.20
N GLN A 145 -22.79 -0.04 -9.27
CA GLN A 145 -23.12 -1.15 -8.36
C GLN A 145 -23.81 -0.69 -7.07
N GLY A 146 -24.12 0.60 -6.93
CA GLY A 146 -24.79 1.15 -5.75
C GLY A 146 -23.86 1.50 -4.58
N PHE A 147 -22.54 1.48 -4.81
CA PHE A 147 -21.55 1.94 -3.84
C PHE A 147 -21.18 3.41 -4.07
N ASN A 148 -20.41 3.99 -3.15
CA ASN A 148 -19.87 5.33 -3.30
C ASN A 148 -18.80 5.40 -4.40
N ALA A 149 -18.62 6.61 -4.95
CA ALA A 149 -17.48 6.93 -5.80
C ALA A 149 -16.16 6.76 -5.02
N LEU A 150 -15.07 6.52 -5.75
CA LEU A 150 -13.73 6.63 -5.17
C LEU A 150 -13.42 8.13 -4.97
N THR A 151 -13.09 8.56 -3.76
CA THR A 151 -12.87 9.97 -3.42
C THR A 151 -11.40 10.32 -3.26
N GLN A 152 -11.08 11.62 -3.14
CA GLN A 152 -9.73 12.10 -2.83
C GLN A 152 -9.21 11.49 -1.52
N LYS A 153 -10.08 11.31 -0.52
CA LYS A 153 -9.71 10.64 0.74
C LYS A 153 -9.24 9.21 0.47
N GLU A 154 -9.98 8.37 -0.27
CA GLU A 154 -9.52 7.01 -0.56
C GLU A 154 -8.24 6.99 -1.42
N MET A 155 -8.09 7.92 -2.37
CA MET A 155 -6.87 8.04 -3.17
C MET A 155 -5.65 8.35 -2.31
N VAL A 156 -5.78 9.28 -1.36
CA VAL A 156 -4.70 9.66 -0.44
C VAL A 156 -4.42 8.58 0.59
N LEU A 157 -5.43 7.89 1.13
CA LEU A 157 -5.20 6.73 2.01
C LEU A 157 -4.49 5.60 1.24
N GLY A 158 -4.82 5.45 -0.04
CA GLY A 158 -4.12 4.59 -1.00
C GLY A 158 -2.65 4.97 -1.18
N GLN A 159 -2.35 6.25 -1.39
CA GLN A 159 -0.97 6.75 -1.45
C GLN A 159 -0.25 6.58 -0.11
N TRP A 160 -0.94 6.88 0.99
CA TRP A 160 -0.37 6.90 2.34
C TRP A 160 0.14 5.53 2.78
N PHE A 161 -0.58 4.44 2.49
CA PHE A 161 -0.13 3.11 2.90
C PHE A 161 1.17 2.69 2.18
N ILE A 162 1.45 3.27 1.02
CA ILE A 162 2.65 3.02 0.22
C ILE A 162 3.77 4.00 0.57
N ALA A 163 3.44 5.27 0.86
CA ALA A 163 4.41 6.32 1.13
C ALA A 163 4.55 6.62 2.62
N GLY A 164 3.50 7.20 3.23
CA GLY A 164 3.50 7.68 4.60
C GLY A 164 3.78 6.58 5.63
N PHE A 165 3.22 5.38 5.44
CA PHE A 165 3.42 4.27 6.36
C PHE A 165 4.89 3.81 6.40
N ASN A 166 5.58 3.80 5.26
CA ASN A 166 7.03 3.55 5.20
C ASN A 166 7.83 4.61 5.95
N LEU A 167 7.44 5.89 5.91
CA LEU A 167 8.14 6.96 6.62
C LEU A 167 8.09 6.82 8.15
N VAL A 168 6.97 6.35 8.70
CA VAL A 168 6.77 6.27 10.17
C VAL A 168 7.01 4.88 10.76
N ARG A 169 6.95 3.81 9.95
CA ARG A 169 7.13 2.42 10.40
C ARG A 169 8.19 1.64 9.62
N GLY A 170 8.89 2.24 8.68
CA GLY A 170 9.84 1.55 7.80
C GLY A 170 10.92 0.72 8.53
N GLU A 171 11.53 1.26 9.58
CA GLU A 171 12.51 0.51 10.39
C GLU A 171 11.89 -0.75 11.02
N MET A 172 10.61 -0.69 11.40
CA MET A 172 9.90 -1.85 11.95
C MET A 172 9.66 -2.93 10.89
N ALA A 173 9.78 -2.58 9.60
CA ALA A 173 9.62 -3.50 8.49
C ALA A 173 10.92 -3.83 7.74
N GLY A 174 12.09 -3.47 8.29
CA GLY A 174 13.37 -3.80 7.67
C GLY A 174 13.99 -2.71 6.81
N ILE A 175 13.43 -1.50 6.81
CA ILE A 175 13.97 -0.33 6.10
C ILE A 175 14.91 0.42 7.04
N HIS A 176 16.12 -0.14 7.20
CA HIS A 176 17.17 0.39 8.08
C HIS A 176 18.24 1.15 7.30
N ASN A 177 19.03 1.98 7.98
CA ASN A 177 20.19 2.67 7.39
C ASN A 177 19.83 3.49 6.14
N VAL A 178 18.72 4.23 6.25
CA VAL A 178 18.25 5.17 5.23
C VAL A 178 18.66 6.58 5.64
N SER A 179 19.34 7.28 4.74
CA SER A 179 19.73 8.68 4.94
C SER A 179 18.52 9.62 4.82
N GLU A 180 18.62 10.82 5.41
CA GLU A 180 17.58 11.84 5.25
C GLU A 180 17.37 12.22 3.77
N GLU A 181 18.45 12.24 2.96
CA GLU A 181 18.34 12.49 1.53
C GLU A 181 17.55 11.39 0.80
N GLU A 182 17.76 10.12 1.15
CA GLU A 182 16.97 9.01 0.61
C GLU A 182 15.49 9.14 0.98
N TRP A 183 15.18 9.52 2.22
CA TRP A 183 13.79 9.75 2.65
C TRP A 183 13.16 10.95 1.94
N LEU A 184 13.89 12.04 1.75
CA LEU A 184 13.44 13.19 0.97
C LEU A 184 13.18 12.81 -0.49
N GLY A 185 14.07 12.01 -1.10
CA GLY A 185 13.88 11.50 -2.45
C GLY A 185 12.64 10.61 -2.58
N PHE A 186 12.40 9.73 -1.61
CA PHE A 186 11.21 8.87 -1.59
C PHE A 186 9.91 9.64 -1.36
N HIS A 187 9.93 10.63 -0.47
CA HIS A 187 8.81 11.53 -0.22
C HIS A 187 8.48 12.36 -1.47
N HIS A 188 9.49 12.97 -2.10
CA HIS A 188 9.35 13.71 -3.36
C HIS A 188 8.82 12.83 -4.50
N TYR A 189 9.36 11.63 -4.65
CA TYR A 189 8.86 10.66 -5.62
C TYR A 189 7.36 10.42 -5.44
N TRP A 190 6.91 10.16 -4.21
CA TRP A 190 5.50 9.91 -3.95
C TRP A 190 4.61 11.15 -4.07
N ARG A 191 5.13 12.35 -3.82
CA ARG A 191 4.43 13.62 -4.15
C ARG A 191 4.12 13.68 -5.64
N VAL A 192 5.12 13.43 -6.48
CA VAL A 192 4.98 13.43 -7.95
C VAL A 192 4.03 12.33 -8.41
N ILE A 193 4.16 11.09 -7.90
CA ILE A 193 3.23 10.00 -8.23
C ILE A 193 1.80 10.37 -7.84
N GLY A 194 1.58 10.95 -6.66
CA GLY A 194 0.26 11.39 -6.20
C GLY A 194 -0.40 12.35 -7.18
N PHE A 195 0.34 13.36 -7.64
CA PHE A 195 -0.11 14.28 -8.66
C PHE A 195 -0.50 13.57 -9.96
N LEU A 196 0.37 12.69 -10.48
CA LEU A 196 0.15 11.99 -11.75
C LEU A 196 -1.06 11.04 -11.71
N ILE A 197 -1.36 10.43 -10.56
CA ILE A 197 -2.53 9.57 -10.39
C ILE A 197 -3.82 10.36 -10.11
N GLY A 198 -3.77 11.69 -10.02
CA GLY A 198 -4.94 12.55 -9.86
C GLY A 198 -5.29 12.93 -8.41
N ILE A 199 -4.34 12.88 -7.49
CA ILE A 199 -4.51 13.45 -6.16
C ILE A 199 -4.32 14.97 -6.26
N GLU A 200 -5.31 15.75 -5.81
CA GLU A 200 -5.14 17.20 -5.73
C GLU A 200 -4.01 17.55 -4.77
N GLU A 201 -3.20 18.55 -5.13
CA GLU A 201 -2.04 18.95 -4.33
C GLU A 201 -2.40 19.31 -2.88
N ARG A 202 -3.64 19.77 -2.64
CA ARG A 202 -4.14 20.08 -1.31
C ARG A 202 -4.40 18.89 -0.40
N PHE A 203 -4.62 17.71 -0.98
CA PHE A 203 -4.84 16.47 -0.23
C PHE A 203 -3.63 15.52 -0.30
N ASN A 204 -2.70 15.75 -1.22
CA ASN A 204 -1.50 14.94 -1.38
C ASN A 204 -0.65 14.96 -0.09
N VAL A 205 -0.55 13.83 0.61
CA VAL A 205 0.13 13.76 1.92
C VAL A 205 1.63 14.09 1.83
N CYS A 206 2.20 13.99 0.63
CA CYS A 206 3.60 14.32 0.35
C CYS A 206 3.79 15.75 -0.18
N SER A 207 2.74 16.60 -0.22
CA SER A 207 2.87 18.02 -0.64
C SER A 207 3.36 18.95 0.47
N VAL A 208 3.31 18.50 1.72
CA VAL A 208 3.84 19.20 2.90
C VAL A 208 5.25 18.69 3.25
N PRO A 209 6.04 19.43 4.07
CA PRO A 209 7.36 18.98 4.49
C PRO A 209 7.34 17.58 5.11
N ILE A 210 8.43 16.82 4.93
CA ILE A 210 8.49 15.40 5.35
C ILE A 210 8.19 15.19 6.84
N ASP A 211 8.61 16.11 7.71
CA ASP A 211 8.32 16.02 9.15
C ASP A 211 6.84 16.26 9.45
N THR A 212 6.18 17.14 8.69
CA THR A 212 4.73 17.33 8.74
C THR A 212 4.02 16.07 8.22
N THR A 213 4.48 15.46 7.13
CA THR A 213 3.95 14.18 6.62
C THR A 213 4.10 13.04 7.66
N ARG A 214 5.22 12.98 8.39
CA ARG A 214 5.42 12.02 9.49
C ARG A 214 4.39 12.24 10.60
N LYS A 215 4.16 13.49 11.02
CA LYS A 215 3.14 13.82 12.03
C LYS A 215 1.72 13.48 11.55
N ILE A 216 1.36 13.84 10.32
CA ILE A 216 0.08 13.46 9.69
C ILE A 216 -0.09 11.94 9.69
N SER A 217 0.97 11.20 9.39
CA SER A 217 0.94 9.73 9.35
C SER A 217 0.67 9.11 10.72
N GLU A 218 1.24 9.65 11.80
CA GLU A 218 0.92 9.21 13.16
C GLU A 218 -0.54 9.53 13.53
N ILE A 219 -1.06 10.69 13.11
CA ILE A 219 -2.47 11.06 13.34
C ILE A 219 -3.40 10.11 12.59
N LEU A 220 -3.13 9.81 11.31
CA LEU A 220 -3.92 8.86 10.52
C LEU A 220 -3.90 7.45 11.13
N LEU A 221 -2.75 7.00 11.64
CA LEU A 221 -2.65 5.74 12.36
C LEU A 221 -3.56 5.72 13.60
N ALA A 222 -3.54 6.79 14.40
CA ALA A 222 -4.29 6.88 15.65
C ALA A 222 -5.79 7.10 15.45
N GLN A 223 -6.20 7.96 14.51
CA GLN A 223 -7.58 8.39 14.33
C GLN A 223 -8.36 7.57 13.29
N VAL A 224 -7.67 6.97 12.32
CA VAL A 224 -8.30 6.22 11.22
C VAL A 224 -8.01 4.74 11.34
N PHE A 225 -6.75 4.33 11.22
CA PHE A 225 -6.44 2.90 11.04
C PHE A 225 -6.58 2.07 12.31
N ASN A 226 -6.06 2.54 13.44
CA ASN A 226 -6.13 1.78 14.70
C ASN A 226 -7.59 1.54 15.16
N PRO A 227 -8.49 2.55 15.16
CA PRO A 227 -9.89 2.33 15.50
C PRO A 227 -10.59 1.34 14.55
N GLU A 228 -10.39 1.48 13.23
CA GLU A 228 -11.03 0.60 12.25
C GLU A 228 -10.55 -0.86 12.37
N MET A 229 -9.24 -1.09 12.54
CA MET A 229 -8.74 -2.45 12.78
C MET A 229 -9.27 -3.06 14.08
N THR A 230 -9.43 -2.25 15.14
CA THR A 230 -9.87 -2.72 16.46
C THR A 230 -11.31 -3.25 16.44
N LYS A 231 -12.14 -2.81 15.49
CA LYS A 231 -13.52 -3.33 15.31
C LYS A 231 -13.56 -4.82 14.98
N ARG A 232 -12.50 -5.37 14.34
CA ARG A 232 -12.36 -6.80 14.02
C ARG A 232 -13.62 -7.41 13.37
N THR A 233 -14.24 -6.71 12.43
CA THR A 233 -15.45 -7.24 11.79
C THR A 233 -15.14 -8.56 11.06
N PRO A 234 -16.10 -9.50 10.98
CA PRO A 234 -15.88 -10.79 10.31
C PRO A 234 -15.37 -10.63 8.87
N GLU A 235 -15.91 -9.66 8.12
CA GLU A 235 -15.53 -9.35 6.74
C GLU A 235 -14.07 -8.90 6.68
N TYR A 236 -13.67 -8.00 7.58
CA TYR A 236 -12.30 -7.52 7.65
C TYR A 236 -11.31 -8.65 7.98
N LEU A 237 -11.62 -9.49 8.97
CA LEU A 237 -10.78 -10.63 9.33
C LEU A 237 -10.64 -11.63 8.18
N MET A 238 -11.72 -11.87 7.43
CA MET A 238 -11.71 -12.72 6.23
C MET A 238 -10.81 -12.13 5.15
N VAL A 239 -10.98 -10.85 4.82
CA VAL A 239 -10.20 -10.16 3.78
C VAL A 239 -8.74 -10.04 4.14
N THR A 240 -8.43 -9.82 5.42
CA THR A 240 -7.05 -9.81 5.92
C THR A 240 -6.39 -11.16 5.69
N LYS A 241 -7.09 -12.28 5.96
CA LYS A 241 -6.59 -13.63 5.66
C LYS A 241 -6.38 -13.82 4.16
N ILE A 242 -7.39 -13.50 3.33
CA ILE A 242 -7.30 -13.57 1.86
C ILE A 242 -6.09 -12.77 1.37
N THR A 243 -5.93 -11.54 1.85
CA THR A 243 -4.81 -10.67 1.50
C THR A 243 -3.48 -11.33 1.83
N GLY A 244 -3.31 -11.84 3.05
CA GLY A 244 -2.08 -12.54 3.43
C GLY A 244 -1.74 -13.70 2.50
N TYR A 245 -2.73 -14.52 2.11
CA TYR A 245 -2.52 -15.60 1.14
C TYR A 245 -2.24 -15.11 -0.28
N CYS A 246 -2.83 -13.99 -0.69
CA CYS A 246 -2.54 -13.38 -1.99
C CYS A 246 -1.09 -12.90 -2.12
N TRP A 247 -0.48 -12.56 -0.98
CA TRP A 247 0.91 -12.12 -0.93
C TRP A 247 1.90 -13.26 -0.68
N ALA A 248 1.45 -14.44 -0.26
CA ALA A 248 2.32 -15.58 0.04
C ALA A 248 3.23 -16.02 -1.14
N PRO A 249 2.80 -16.02 -2.41
CA PRO A 249 3.73 -16.28 -3.53
C PRO A 249 4.90 -15.31 -3.60
N ILE A 250 4.61 -14.04 -3.31
CA ILE A 250 5.56 -12.92 -3.42
C ILE A 250 6.47 -12.86 -2.19
N LEU A 251 5.88 -13.12 -1.02
CA LEU A 251 6.47 -13.11 0.31
C LEU A 251 6.23 -14.50 0.94
N PRO A 252 6.91 -15.56 0.48
CA PRO A 252 6.65 -16.94 0.94
C PRO A 252 7.01 -17.14 2.40
N ASP A 253 7.79 -16.21 2.95
CA ASP A 253 8.13 -16.16 4.35
C ASP A 253 7.21 -15.24 5.17
N LEU A 254 6.08 -14.80 4.63
CA LEU A 254 5.07 -14.04 5.37
C LEU A 254 3.79 -14.85 5.53
N GLU A 255 3.61 -15.47 6.70
CA GLU A 255 2.36 -16.13 7.07
C GLU A 255 1.24 -15.09 7.27
N ALA A 256 0.04 -15.34 6.74
CA ALA A 256 -1.10 -14.42 6.81
C ALA A 256 -1.47 -13.98 8.23
N LYS A 257 -1.49 -14.90 9.21
CA LYS A 257 -1.78 -14.57 10.62
C LYS A 257 -0.67 -13.74 11.25
N SER A 258 0.60 -14.03 10.91
CA SER A 258 1.75 -13.25 11.35
C SER A 258 1.68 -11.83 10.79
N ALA A 259 1.36 -11.67 9.50
CA ALA A 259 1.15 -10.39 8.85
C ALA A 259 0.03 -9.57 9.50
N ALA A 260 -1.12 -10.19 9.74
CA ALA A 260 -2.26 -9.52 10.37
C ALA A 260 -1.93 -9.03 11.78
N ASN A 261 -1.32 -9.89 12.61
CA ASN A 261 -0.89 -9.54 13.96
C ASN A 261 0.13 -8.41 13.95
N TYR A 262 1.11 -8.48 13.05
CA TYR A 262 2.15 -7.47 13.01
C TYR A 262 1.61 -6.13 12.50
N THR A 263 0.79 -6.14 11.44
CA THR A 263 0.09 -4.95 10.93
C THR A 263 -0.70 -4.24 12.03
N PHE A 264 -1.48 -4.99 12.82
CA PHE A 264 -2.21 -4.40 13.95
C PHE A 264 -1.29 -3.74 14.96
N ASN A 265 -0.15 -4.36 15.28
CA ASN A 265 0.82 -3.79 16.19
C ASN A 265 1.52 -2.54 15.62
N LEU A 266 1.72 -2.46 14.31
CA LEU A 266 2.27 -1.27 13.66
C LEU A 266 1.34 -0.05 13.73
N THR A 267 0.03 -0.25 13.95
CA THR A 267 -0.90 0.89 14.16
C THR A 267 -0.77 1.57 15.51
N LYS A 268 -0.13 0.90 16.48
CA LYS A 268 0.04 1.44 17.82
C LYS A 268 1.22 2.43 17.83
N PRO A 269 1.30 3.32 18.83
CA PRO A 269 2.49 4.11 19.07
C PRO A 269 3.74 3.23 19.20
N LYS A 270 4.91 3.77 18.84
CA LYS A 270 6.18 3.06 18.95
C LYS A 270 6.48 2.72 20.42
N ASN A 271 6.23 1.48 20.83
CA ASN A 271 6.42 1.01 22.21
C ASN A 271 7.83 0.45 22.48
N GLY A 272 8.87 1.21 22.10
CA GLY A 272 10.27 0.83 22.33
C GLY A 272 10.68 -0.51 21.67
N SER A 273 11.86 -1.00 22.01
CA SER A 273 12.54 -2.15 21.38
C SER A 273 12.00 -3.55 21.77
N LYS A 274 10.82 -3.65 22.38
CA LYS A 274 10.22 -4.95 22.73
C LYS A 274 9.43 -5.52 21.55
N PHE A 275 9.64 -6.80 21.26
CA PHE A 275 8.81 -7.51 20.28
C PHE A 275 7.33 -7.44 20.70
N PRO A 276 6.45 -6.85 19.87
CA PRO A 276 5.04 -6.73 20.17
C PRO A 276 4.36 -8.10 20.14
N GLN A 277 3.42 -8.31 21.06
CA GLN A 277 2.70 -9.57 21.22
C GLN A 277 1.64 -9.76 20.12
N PRO A 278 1.46 -10.97 19.55
CA PRO A 278 0.48 -11.22 18.51
C PRO A 278 -0.93 -11.44 19.10
N ASN A 279 -1.63 -10.35 19.40
CA ASN A 279 -2.93 -10.35 20.09
C ASN A 279 -4.14 -10.05 19.19
N PHE A 280 -3.96 -10.02 17.87
CA PHE A 280 -4.99 -9.65 16.91
C PHE A 280 -5.72 -10.87 16.30
N MET A 281 -4.97 -11.85 15.81
CA MET A 281 -5.49 -13.14 15.34
C MET A 281 -4.89 -14.28 16.15
N GLU A 282 -5.71 -15.27 16.51
CA GLU A 282 -5.25 -16.43 17.25
C GLU A 282 -4.24 -17.26 16.47
N MET A 283 -3.13 -17.57 17.15
CA MET A 283 -1.98 -18.30 16.61
C MET A 283 -1.73 -19.54 17.45
N ASN A 284 -1.48 -20.67 16.77
CA ASN A 284 -0.92 -21.83 17.44
C ASN A 284 0.57 -21.57 17.77
N TRP A 285 1.19 -22.52 18.47
CA TRP A 285 2.58 -22.40 18.89
C TRP A 285 3.56 -22.21 17.71
N PHE A 286 3.37 -22.95 16.61
CA PHE A 286 4.23 -22.84 15.43
C PHE A 286 4.12 -21.48 14.75
N SER A 287 2.89 -21.00 14.51
CA SER A 287 2.65 -19.66 13.96
C SER A 287 3.24 -18.58 14.87
N ARG A 288 3.15 -18.72 16.20
CA ARG A 288 3.74 -17.76 17.14
C ARG A 288 5.27 -17.75 17.08
N MET A 289 5.90 -18.92 16.99
CA MET A 289 7.35 -19.03 16.74
C MET A 289 7.73 -18.35 15.42
N TYR A 290 6.95 -18.62 14.36
CA TYR A 290 7.15 -18.03 13.05
C TYR A 290 7.06 -16.51 13.06
N TYR A 291 6.07 -15.95 13.75
CA TYR A 291 5.90 -14.52 13.94
C TYR A 291 7.15 -13.86 14.54
N TYR A 292 7.69 -14.40 15.64
CA TYR A 292 8.89 -13.83 16.26
C TYR A 292 10.14 -14.00 15.39
N TYR A 293 10.28 -15.12 14.69
CA TYR A 293 11.36 -15.32 13.72
C TYR A 293 11.28 -14.26 12.61
N PHE A 294 10.10 -14.05 12.02
CA PHE A 294 9.90 -13.07 10.98
C PHE A 294 10.23 -11.65 11.47
N MET A 295 9.79 -11.29 12.67
CA MET A 295 10.17 -10.02 13.29
C MET A 295 11.67 -9.90 13.54
N PHE A 296 12.34 -10.97 13.95
CA PHE A 296 13.78 -10.99 14.12
C PHE A 296 14.50 -10.71 12.80
N VAL A 297 14.04 -11.31 11.69
CA VAL A 297 14.55 -11.01 10.34
C VAL A 297 14.41 -9.51 10.04
N LEU A 298 13.21 -8.96 10.20
CA LEU A 298 12.93 -7.57 9.86
C LEU A 298 13.71 -6.57 10.74
N LEU A 299 13.70 -6.75 12.06
CA LEU A 299 14.24 -5.77 13.00
C LEU A 299 15.76 -5.87 13.19
N TYR A 300 16.36 -7.04 12.95
CA TYR A 300 17.77 -7.30 13.27
C TYR A 300 18.58 -7.74 12.07
N LEU A 301 18.13 -8.74 11.30
CA LEU A 301 18.94 -9.23 10.17
C LEU A 301 19.00 -8.23 9.02
N LEU A 302 17.87 -7.60 8.67
CA LEU A 302 17.82 -6.65 7.54
C LEU A 302 18.59 -5.34 7.76
N LYS A 303 19.14 -5.10 8.96
CA LYS A 303 20.11 -4.03 9.21
C LYS A 303 21.42 -4.23 8.45
N TRP A 304 21.77 -5.47 8.16
CA TRP A 304 23.01 -5.81 7.47
C TRP A 304 22.81 -5.92 5.97
N ASP A 305 23.69 -5.28 5.22
CA ASP A 305 23.61 -5.20 3.76
C ASP A 305 23.59 -6.57 3.08
N PHE A 306 24.36 -7.53 3.61
CA PHE A 306 24.36 -8.91 3.12
C PHE A 306 22.98 -9.55 3.18
N PHE A 307 22.33 -9.56 4.37
CA PHE A 307 21.01 -10.16 4.53
C PHE A 307 19.95 -9.42 3.71
N ARG A 308 20.04 -8.09 3.62
CA ARG A 308 19.16 -7.29 2.78
C ARG A 308 19.31 -7.63 1.29
N ALA A 309 20.54 -7.73 0.79
CA ALA A 309 20.82 -8.11 -0.59
C ALA A 309 20.30 -9.52 -0.92
N VAL A 310 20.55 -10.50 -0.04
CA VAL A 310 20.02 -11.87 -0.18
C VAL A 310 18.50 -11.87 -0.25
N ARG A 311 17.82 -11.14 0.65
CA ARG A 311 16.35 -11.08 0.67
C ARG A 311 15.79 -10.39 -0.56
N ASN A 312 16.39 -9.29 -1.01
CA ASN A 312 16.01 -8.64 -2.27
C ASN A 312 16.20 -9.58 -3.46
N PHE A 313 17.28 -10.35 -3.51
CA PHE A 313 17.53 -11.32 -4.59
C PHE A 313 16.45 -12.42 -4.62
N ILE A 314 16.17 -13.05 -3.48
CA ILE A 314 15.12 -14.08 -3.37
C ILE A 314 13.77 -13.50 -3.79
N HIS A 315 13.46 -12.30 -3.34
CA HIS A 315 12.22 -11.62 -3.67
C HIS A 315 12.08 -11.31 -5.18
N ARG A 316 13.14 -10.81 -5.83
CA ARG A 316 13.17 -10.64 -7.29
C ARG A 316 13.01 -11.95 -8.03
N ALA A 317 13.64 -13.03 -7.55
CA ALA A 317 13.50 -14.36 -8.13
C ALA A 317 12.05 -14.86 -8.03
N ASN A 318 11.39 -14.70 -6.88
CA ASN A 318 9.97 -15.05 -6.71
C ASN A 318 9.07 -14.25 -7.66
N PHE A 319 9.29 -12.94 -7.76
CA PHE A 319 8.55 -12.09 -8.71
C PHE A 319 8.77 -12.50 -10.16
N TYR A 320 10.00 -12.83 -10.54
CA TYR A 320 10.32 -13.36 -11.86
C TYR A 320 9.57 -14.67 -12.12
N LEU A 321 9.54 -15.59 -11.15
CA LEU A 321 8.81 -16.85 -11.29
C LEU A 321 7.31 -16.62 -11.49
N ILE A 322 6.68 -15.77 -10.67
CA ILE A 322 5.25 -15.43 -10.78
C ILE A 322 4.92 -14.71 -12.08
N LYS A 323 5.86 -13.92 -12.62
CA LYS A 323 5.66 -13.18 -13.87
C LYS A 323 5.72 -14.10 -15.09
N ASN A 324 6.67 -15.04 -15.11
CA ASN A 324 6.95 -15.86 -16.29
C ASN A 324 6.30 -17.25 -16.25
N PHE A 325 5.87 -17.74 -15.09
CA PHE A 325 5.22 -19.04 -14.92
C PHE A 325 3.86 -18.88 -14.24
N PRO A 326 2.80 -18.47 -14.97
CA PRO A 326 1.47 -18.20 -14.39
C PRO A 326 0.81 -19.39 -13.69
N ILE A 327 1.27 -20.62 -13.95
CA ILE A 327 0.80 -21.82 -13.28
C ILE A 327 1.22 -21.88 -11.79
N VAL A 328 2.38 -21.34 -11.45
CA VAL A 328 2.91 -21.31 -10.07
C VAL A 328 1.96 -20.56 -9.11
N PRO A 329 1.60 -19.29 -9.38
CA PRO A 329 0.70 -18.56 -8.49
C PRO A 329 -0.71 -19.16 -8.46
N ARG A 330 -1.16 -19.84 -9.54
CA ARG A 330 -2.43 -20.57 -9.55
C ARG A 330 -2.41 -21.77 -8.60
N ILE A 331 -1.40 -22.63 -8.70
CA ILE A 331 -1.24 -23.78 -7.80
C ILE A 331 -1.13 -23.32 -6.34
N GLN A 332 -0.36 -22.26 -6.08
CA GLN A 332 -0.23 -21.71 -4.72
C GLN A 332 -1.55 -21.14 -4.20
N CYS A 333 -2.35 -20.47 -5.04
CA CYS A 333 -3.68 -20.02 -4.68
C CYS A 333 -4.62 -21.19 -4.37
N GLU A 334 -4.63 -22.23 -5.21
CA GLU A 334 -5.46 -23.44 -5.02
C GLU A 334 -5.07 -24.19 -3.73
N ILE A 335 -3.78 -24.34 -3.44
CA ILE A 335 -3.28 -24.91 -2.18
C ILE A 335 -3.73 -24.07 -0.98
N SER A 336 -3.59 -22.74 -1.07
CA SER A 336 -3.98 -21.82 0.00
C SER A 336 -5.50 -21.85 0.23
N GLN A 337 -6.29 -21.94 -0.83
CA GLN A 337 -7.73 -22.14 -0.78
C GLN A 337 -8.06 -23.44 -0.05
N TYR A 338 -7.49 -24.56 -0.49
CA TYR A 338 -7.74 -25.88 0.09
C TYR A 338 -7.37 -25.97 1.59
N LEU A 339 -6.25 -25.38 1.99
CA LEU A 339 -5.73 -25.48 3.36
C LEU A 339 -6.39 -24.52 4.34
N HIS A 340 -6.94 -23.40 3.86
CA HIS A 340 -7.31 -22.28 4.72
C HIS A 340 -8.72 -21.73 4.50
N PHE A 341 -9.38 -22.15 3.43
CA PHE A 341 -10.78 -21.87 3.15
C PHE A 341 -11.53 -23.20 3.08
N ASP A 342 -12.76 -23.23 3.59
CA ASP A 342 -13.58 -24.44 3.57
C ASP A 342 -13.74 -24.94 2.12
N LYS A 343 -13.74 -26.26 1.88
CA LYS A 343 -13.99 -26.83 0.54
C LYS A 343 -15.37 -26.44 0.00
N ASN A 344 -16.29 -26.05 0.90
CA ASN A 344 -17.60 -25.50 0.56
C ASN A 344 -17.58 -23.97 0.33
N ALA A 345 -16.41 -23.32 0.31
CA ALA A 345 -16.22 -21.89 0.08
C ALA A 345 -16.23 -21.51 -1.41
N GLU A 346 -17.07 -22.17 -2.22
CA GLU A 346 -17.68 -21.55 -3.40
C GLU A 346 -18.68 -20.43 -3.01
N LYS A 347 -18.67 -19.97 -1.75
CA LYS A 347 -19.44 -18.80 -1.34
C LYS A 347 -18.85 -17.55 -1.98
N ARG A 348 -19.68 -16.94 -2.83
CA ARG A 348 -19.46 -15.61 -3.42
C ARG A 348 -19.10 -14.61 -2.34
N TYR A 349 -18.17 -13.72 -2.65
CA TYR A 349 -17.78 -12.65 -1.74
C TYR A 349 -19.00 -11.73 -1.49
N GLY A 350 -19.55 -11.72 -0.26
CA GLY A 350 -20.60 -10.77 0.14
C GLY A 350 -22.06 -11.23 0.04
N LEU A 351 -22.35 -12.54 0.01
CA LEU A 351 -23.72 -13.04 0.21
C LEU A 351 -23.78 -13.87 1.50
N ASN A 352 -24.68 -13.47 2.42
CA ASN A 352 -25.14 -14.31 3.52
C ASN A 352 -25.84 -15.56 2.97
#